data_AF-A0A0E0E8Q9-F1
#
_entry.id   AF-A0A0E0E8Q9-F1
#
_cell.length_a   1.000
_cell.length_b   1.000
_cell.length_c   1.000
_cell.angle_alpha   90.00
_cell.angle_beta   90.00
_cell.angle_gamma   90.00
#
_symmetry.space_group_name_H-M   'P 1'
#
loop_
_entity.id
_entity.type
_entity.pdbx_description
1 polymer ?
#
loop_
_entity_poly.entity_id
_entity_poly.type
_entity_poly.pdbx_seq_one_letter_code
_entity_poly.pdbx_strand_id
1 'polypeptide(L)'
;MGKLLERRPRHTRTRKRDHSVNKLQILKATKEQDIQGQTFQSYDTKCQKWKTYIRRDELGCLLFSCYALEWLELEHCDEIVCMKVPCQLQRLNHLKVFECRMLQVIENKAPNICSFDFGGQHVQLLLGESSQMKTLSLQYYCNAVYYARVESIPNVPNLETLTICSYHEVPKDSMEDDLIFGDSSNMRQMQEYRHDNLQSVVITCFCSAKSLIELTCCILDCTTSLEYLTLDTTRGVYSCSTGKHSQCFPMDKAMIPKANRAMLAIETYIVRKVPSTVKLNVVKPCPRCHIIESSL
;
A
#
# COMPACT_ATOMS: atom_id res chain seq x y z
N MET A 1 -4.71 42.21 36.55
CA MET A 1 -4.13 43.12 35.54
C MET A 1 -2.64 42.87 35.45
N GLY A 2 -2.22 41.84 34.71
CA GLY A 2 -0.81 41.47 34.50
C GLY A 2 -0.48 41.54 33.02
N LYS A 3 0.49 42.38 32.65
CA LYS A 3 0.88 42.70 31.28
C LYS A 3 1.50 41.48 30.56
N LEU A 4 1.10 41.28 29.30
CA LEU A 4 1.83 40.49 28.31
C LEU A 4 3.23 41.08 28.12
N LEU A 5 4.25 40.23 28.15
CA LEU A 5 5.54 40.47 27.52
C LEU A 5 5.78 39.31 26.55
N GLU A 6 5.55 39.59 25.26
CA GLU A 6 5.95 38.75 24.15
C GLU A 6 7.47 38.49 24.22
N ARG A 7 7.86 37.21 24.32
CA ARG A 7 9.22 36.78 24.02
C ARG A 7 9.19 36.04 22.68
N ARG A 8 9.71 36.72 21.65
CA ARG A 8 10.02 36.18 20.32
C ARG A 8 10.84 34.89 20.43
N PRO A 9 10.56 33.82 19.66
CA PRO A 9 11.46 32.68 19.59
C PRO A 9 12.73 33.09 18.83
N ARG A 10 13.88 33.00 19.50
CA ARG A 10 15.19 33.11 18.84
C ARG A 10 15.40 31.87 17.97
N HIS A 11 15.49 32.09 16.66
CA HIS A 11 16.15 31.16 15.75
C HIS A 11 17.61 31.01 16.19
N THR A 12 17.96 29.87 16.80
CA THR A 12 19.32 29.29 16.84
C THR A 12 19.23 27.94 17.55
N ARG A 13 19.04 26.88 16.78
CA ARG A 13 19.48 25.54 17.20
C ARG A 13 19.98 24.83 15.96
N THR A 14 21.30 24.82 15.80
CA THR A 14 22.00 23.80 15.03
C THR A 14 21.52 22.45 15.57
N ARG A 15 20.54 21.83 14.91
CA ARG A 15 20.06 20.50 15.29
C ARG A 15 21.24 19.54 15.14
N LYS A 16 21.69 18.97 16.26
CA LYS A 16 22.65 17.86 16.26
C LYS A 16 22.09 16.78 15.34
N ARG A 17 22.94 16.31 14.41
CA ARG A 17 22.65 15.15 13.56
C ARG A 17 22.47 13.94 14.47
N ASP A 18 21.38 13.20 14.32
CA ASP A 18 21.16 11.98 15.09
C ASP A 18 21.61 10.78 14.27
N HIS A 19 22.73 10.20 14.68
CA HIS A 19 23.35 9.04 14.02
C HIS A 19 22.82 7.70 14.56
N SER A 20 21.92 7.73 15.54
CA SER A 20 21.47 6.53 16.25
C SER A 20 20.10 5.99 15.80
N VAL A 21 19.26 6.84 15.18
CA VAL A 21 17.90 6.47 14.78
C VAL A 21 17.91 5.78 13.42
N ASN A 22 17.70 4.47 13.42
CA ASN A 22 17.55 3.67 12.19
C ASN A 22 16.08 3.31 11.89
N LYS A 23 15.18 3.39 12.87
CA LYS A 23 13.74 3.20 12.66
C LYS A 23 12.94 4.36 13.26
N LEU A 24 12.10 4.95 12.42
CA LEU A 24 11.19 6.04 12.79
C LEU A 24 9.75 5.61 12.49
N GLN A 25 8.92 5.57 13.53
CA GLN A 25 7.49 5.34 13.42
C GLN A 25 6.72 6.56 13.91
N ILE A 26 5.87 7.12 13.06
CA ILE A 26 5.01 8.24 13.37
C ILE A 26 3.58 7.74 13.30
N LEU A 27 2.92 7.72 14.46
CA LEU A 27 1.54 7.29 14.58
C LEU A 27 0.75 8.42 15.24
N LYS A 28 -0.27 8.92 14.56
CA LYS A 28 -1.26 9.76 15.24
C LYS A 28 -2.08 8.85 16.16
N ALA A 29 -2.13 9.17 17.45
CA ALA A 29 -3.10 8.54 18.33
C ALA A 29 -4.50 8.99 17.88
N THR A 30 -5.18 8.13 17.13
CA THR A 30 -6.65 8.16 17.10
C THR A 30 -7.08 7.97 18.56
N LYS A 31 -8.03 8.78 19.05
CA LYS A 31 -8.70 8.44 20.30
C LYS A 31 -9.29 7.05 20.10
N GLU A 32 -8.72 6.04 20.74
CA GLU A 32 -9.27 4.69 20.80
C GLU A 32 -10.73 4.81 21.26
N GLN A 33 -11.65 4.26 20.47
CA GLN A 33 -12.80 3.62 21.07
C GLN A 33 -12.37 2.20 21.44
N ASP A 34 -12.07 2.07 22.72
CA ASP A 34 -12.16 0.89 23.60
C ASP A 34 -12.24 -0.50 22.94
N ILE A 35 -11.16 -1.29 23.06
CA ILE A 35 -11.20 -2.58 23.77
C ILE A 35 -9.89 -2.76 24.56
N GLN A 36 -9.99 -2.56 25.88
CA GLN A 36 -9.08 -3.04 26.93
C GLN A 36 -7.59 -2.69 26.83
N GLY A 37 -7.30 -1.45 27.24
CA GLY A 37 -6.14 -1.04 28.02
C GLY A 37 -4.90 -1.93 28.03
N GLN A 38 -3.99 -1.71 27.08
CA GLN A 38 -2.55 -1.87 27.32
C GLN A 38 -1.79 -0.71 26.65
N THR A 39 -1.27 0.19 27.49
CA THR A 39 -0.30 1.18 27.06
C THR A 39 1.04 0.47 26.85
N PHE A 40 1.41 0.18 25.61
CA PHE A 40 2.75 -0.35 25.33
C PHE A 40 3.79 0.74 25.55
N GLN A 41 4.57 0.58 26.61
CA GLN A 41 5.80 1.32 26.87
C GLN A 41 6.87 0.85 25.88
N SER A 42 7.57 1.81 25.26
CA SER A 42 8.75 1.56 24.44
C SER A 42 9.89 1.05 25.32
N TYR A 43 10.32 -0.17 25.08
CA TYR A 43 11.64 -0.66 25.49
C TYR A 43 12.39 -1.11 24.23
N ASP A 44 12.88 -0.16 23.44
CA ASP A 44 14.10 -0.41 22.64
C ASP A 44 14.80 0.91 22.30
N THR A 45 16.09 0.99 22.65
CA THR A 45 16.96 2.17 22.58
C THR A 45 17.28 2.67 21.15
N LYS A 46 16.68 2.08 20.09
CA LYS A 46 16.94 2.45 18.67
C LYS A 46 15.69 2.81 17.84
N CYS A 47 14.48 2.69 18.40
CA CYS A 47 13.23 3.03 17.73
C CYS A 47 12.63 4.29 18.35
N GLN A 48 12.57 5.39 17.59
CA GLN A 48 11.85 6.57 18.04
C GLN A 48 10.41 6.51 17.52
N LYS A 49 9.46 6.42 18.47
CA LYS A 49 8.03 6.48 18.19
C LYS A 49 7.49 7.85 18.61
N TRP A 50 7.03 8.64 17.66
CA TRP A 50 6.42 9.94 17.92
C TRP A 50 4.90 9.81 17.91
N LYS A 51 4.25 10.02 19.05
CA LYS A 51 2.78 10.02 19.23
C LYS A 51 2.17 11.43 19.09
N THR A 52 2.78 12.32 18.33
CA THR A 52 2.41 13.75 18.30
C THR A 52 2.16 14.26 16.89
N TYR A 53 1.26 15.24 16.79
CA TYR A 53 0.91 16.04 15.60
C TYR A 53 2.18 16.58 14.93
N ILE A 54 2.61 16.00 13.81
CA ILE A 54 3.72 16.53 13.01
C ILE A 54 3.10 17.47 11.97
N ARG A 55 3.41 18.76 12.05
CA ARG A 55 2.96 19.73 11.03
C ARG A 55 3.69 19.48 9.70
N ARG A 56 3.09 19.94 8.59
CA ARG A 56 3.60 19.82 7.20
C ARG A 56 5.09 20.15 7.06
N ASP A 57 5.58 21.15 7.79
CA ASP A 57 6.96 21.65 7.76
C ASP A 57 7.93 20.88 8.68
N GLU A 58 7.40 20.15 9.66
CA GLU A 58 8.22 19.46 10.68
C GLU A 58 8.74 18.11 10.20
N LEU A 59 7.98 17.37 9.37
CA LEU A 59 8.40 16.07 8.84
C LEU A 59 9.68 16.20 8.00
N GLY A 60 9.73 17.18 7.10
CA GLY A 60 10.91 17.43 6.27
C GLY A 60 12.15 17.72 7.11
N CYS A 61 12.01 18.52 8.18
CA CYS A 61 13.11 18.82 9.10
C CYS A 61 13.55 17.61 9.93
N LEU A 62 12.63 16.71 10.28
CA LEU A 62 12.95 15.46 10.99
C LEU A 62 13.75 14.53 10.08
N LEU A 63 13.25 14.28 8.86
CA LEU A 63 13.92 13.41 7.88
C LEU A 63 15.32 13.93 7.52
N PHE A 64 15.51 15.25 7.43
CA PHE A 64 16.83 15.84 7.17
C PHE A 64 17.86 15.60 8.29
N SER A 65 17.41 15.23 9.49
CA SER A 65 18.29 15.05 10.66
C SER A 65 18.69 13.58 10.91
N CYS A 66 18.03 12.62 10.24
CA CYS A 66 18.13 11.17 10.52
C CYS A 66 18.82 10.39 9.38
N TYR A 67 20.11 10.64 9.16
CA TYR A 67 20.86 9.99 8.05
C TYR A 67 21.05 8.47 8.20
N ALA A 68 20.93 7.96 9.42
CA ALA A 68 21.01 6.53 9.71
C ALA A 68 19.68 5.79 9.47
N LEU A 69 18.62 6.50 9.06
CA LEU A 69 17.28 5.95 8.94
C LEU A 69 17.23 4.86 7.86
N GLU A 70 16.79 3.68 8.26
CA GLU A 70 16.61 2.47 7.45
C GLU A 70 15.12 2.18 7.21
N TRP A 71 14.27 2.55 8.18
CA TRP A 71 12.83 2.28 8.18
C TRP A 71 12.03 3.52 8.56
N LEU A 72 11.10 3.92 7.70
CA LEU A 72 10.17 5.02 7.95
C LEU A 72 8.72 4.55 7.82
N GLU A 73 7.93 4.81 8.86
CA GLU A 73 6.52 4.43 8.89
C GLU A 73 5.66 5.61 9.34
N LEU A 74 4.66 5.95 8.53
CA LEU A 74 3.66 6.97 8.82
C LEU A 74 2.29 6.31 8.82
N GLU A 75 1.59 6.37 9.94
CA GLU A 75 0.23 5.86 10.05
C GLU A 75 -0.71 6.93 10.61
N HIS A 76 -1.89 7.08 10.00
CA HIS A 76 -2.93 8.00 10.45
C HIS A 76 -2.48 9.48 10.50
N CYS A 77 -1.51 9.88 9.68
CA CYS A 77 -0.97 11.23 9.66
C CYS A 77 -1.80 12.17 8.77
N ASP A 78 -3.04 12.43 9.20
CA ASP A 78 -4.04 13.08 8.35
C ASP A 78 -3.71 14.50 7.90
N GLU A 79 -2.90 15.28 8.62
CA GLU A 79 -2.61 16.67 8.20
C GLU A 79 -1.52 16.76 7.13
N ILE A 80 -0.86 15.66 6.82
CA ILE A 80 0.21 15.64 5.84
C ILE A 80 -0.41 15.56 4.46
N VAL A 81 -0.36 16.69 3.74
CA VAL A 81 -0.86 16.77 2.35
C VAL A 81 0.17 16.28 1.34
N CYS A 82 1.46 16.48 1.62
CA CYS A 82 2.55 16.07 0.75
C CYS A 82 3.72 15.56 1.58
N MET A 83 4.27 14.43 1.17
CA MET A 83 5.44 13.82 1.76
C MET A 83 6.61 13.86 0.77
N LYS A 84 7.77 14.34 1.21
CA LYS A 84 9.00 14.34 0.43
C LYS A 84 10.10 13.61 1.20
N VAL A 85 10.52 12.46 0.69
CA VAL A 85 11.64 11.70 1.23
C VAL A 85 12.93 12.20 0.56
N PRO A 86 13.86 12.80 1.33
CA PRO A 86 15.04 13.45 0.78
C PRO A 86 16.12 12.45 0.36
N CYS A 87 16.94 12.78 -0.64
CA CYS A 87 18.00 11.90 -1.17
C CYS A 87 19.14 11.62 -0.17
N GLN A 88 19.23 12.40 0.90
CA GLN A 88 20.21 12.22 1.96
C GLN A 88 19.98 10.95 2.80
N LEU A 89 18.78 10.35 2.72
CA LEU A 89 18.45 9.11 3.41
C LEU A 89 18.99 7.89 2.66
N GLN A 90 20.31 7.78 2.62
CA GLN A 90 21.05 6.75 1.89
C GLN A 90 20.84 5.34 2.45
N ARG A 91 20.40 5.19 3.70
CA ARG A 91 20.15 3.88 4.33
C ARG A 91 18.69 3.45 4.28
N LEU A 92 17.79 4.36 3.91
CA LEU A 92 16.35 4.10 3.94
C LEU A 92 16.04 3.05 2.89
N ASN A 93 15.64 1.88 3.37
CA ASN A 93 15.34 0.72 2.54
C ASN A 93 13.87 0.32 2.62
N HIS A 94 13.16 0.75 3.67
CA HIS A 94 11.73 0.47 3.82
C HIS A 94 10.94 1.75 4.15
N LEU A 95 9.88 1.97 3.39
CA LEU A 95 8.92 3.04 3.60
C LEU A 95 7.51 2.46 3.69
N LYS A 96 6.79 2.80 4.75
CA LYS A 96 5.38 2.47 4.92
C LYS A 96 4.56 3.73 5.17
N VAL A 97 3.48 3.89 4.41
CA VAL A 97 2.52 4.99 4.58
C VAL A 97 1.12 4.41 4.56
N PHE A 98 0.43 4.51 5.69
CA PHE A 98 -0.89 3.92 5.85
C PHE A 98 -1.86 4.98 6.38
N GLU A 99 -3.07 5.04 5.84
CA GLU A 99 -4.20 5.77 6.44
C GLU A 99 -3.99 7.28 6.61
N CYS A 100 -3.23 7.92 5.73
CA CYS A 100 -2.98 9.37 5.78
C CYS A 100 -4.00 10.09 4.88
N ARG A 101 -5.14 10.53 5.43
CA ARG A 101 -6.33 10.89 4.62
C ARG A 101 -6.21 12.13 3.75
N MET A 102 -5.44 13.15 4.15
CA MET A 102 -5.26 14.35 3.31
C MET A 102 -4.04 14.25 2.39
N LEU A 103 -3.30 13.15 2.44
CA LEU A 103 -2.11 12.97 1.62
C LEU A 103 -2.53 12.90 0.15
N GLN A 104 -1.83 13.65 -0.69
CA GLN A 104 -2.10 13.73 -2.14
C GLN A 104 -0.88 13.30 -2.96
N VAL A 105 0.33 13.53 -2.45
CA VAL A 105 1.58 13.24 -3.17
C VAL A 105 2.63 12.65 -2.22
N ILE A 106 3.26 11.55 -2.64
CA ILE A 106 4.48 11.00 -2.05
C ILE A 106 5.60 11.10 -3.08
N GLU A 107 6.61 11.92 -2.77
CA GLU A 107 7.82 12.06 -3.59
C GLU A 107 8.98 11.39 -2.86
N ASN A 108 9.55 10.34 -3.45
CA ASN A 108 10.74 9.69 -2.95
C ASN A 108 11.98 10.02 -3.78
N LYS A 109 13.02 10.50 -3.10
CA LYS A 109 14.36 10.69 -3.67
C LYS A 109 15.44 9.86 -2.98
N ALA A 110 15.10 9.05 -1.99
CA ALA A 110 16.06 8.15 -1.35
C ALA A 110 16.47 7.05 -2.34
N PRO A 111 17.78 6.82 -2.56
CA PRO A 111 18.26 5.96 -3.65
C PRO A 111 18.12 4.46 -3.37
N ASN A 112 18.10 4.07 -2.10
CA ASN A 112 18.20 2.66 -1.71
C ASN A 112 16.90 2.08 -1.14
N ILE A 113 15.75 2.70 -1.45
CA ILE A 113 14.45 2.11 -1.10
C ILE A 113 14.31 0.78 -1.83
N CYS A 114 14.09 -0.26 -1.04
CA CYS A 114 13.91 -1.65 -1.48
C CYS A 114 12.43 -2.07 -1.38
N SER A 115 11.72 -1.58 -0.37
CA SER A 115 10.34 -1.95 -0.06
C SER A 115 9.48 -0.71 0.17
N PHE A 116 8.31 -0.67 -0.46
CA PHE A 116 7.32 0.38 -0.26
C PHE A 116 5.92 -0.20 -0.04
N ASP A 117 5.35 0.11 1.12
CA ASP A 117 3.99 -0.29 1.50
C ASP A 117 3.10 0.95 1.61
N PHE A 118 2.11 1.03 0.74
CA PHE A 118 1.12 2.10 0.76
C PHE A 118 -0.27 1.53 1.04
N GLY A 119 -1.04 2.19 1.89
CA GLY A 119 -2.47 1.91 2.01
C GLY A 119 -3.30 3.13 2.38
N GLY A 120 -4.46 3.27 1.74
CA GLY A 120 -5.38 4.37 1.97
C GLY A 120 -6.10 4.81 0.70
N GLN A 121 -6.38 6.11 0.62
CA GLN A 121 -6.98 6.73 -0.57
C GLN A 121 -5.94 6.90 -1.68
N HIS A 122 -6.42 7.26 -2.88
CA HIS A 122 -5.56 7.53 -4.01
C HIS A 122 -4.58 8.68 -3.73
N VAL A 123 -3.31 8.46 -4.07
CA VAL A 123 -2.17 9.36 -3.87
C VAL A 123 -1.24 9.23 -5.07
N GLN A 124 -0.76 10.35 -5.59
CA GLN A 124 0.25 10.37 -6.63
C GLN A 124 1.61 9.90 -6.08
N LEU A 125 2.18 8.86 -6.67
CA LEU A 125 3.43 8.24 -6.24
C LEU A 125 4.58 8.61 -7.19
N LEU A 126 5.52 9.42 -6.73
CA LEU A 126 6.74 9.79 -7.47
C LEU A 126 7.93 9.06 -6.85
N LEU A 127 8.11 7.78 -7.19
CA LEU A 127 9.08 6.91 -6.50
C LEU A 127 10.53 7.01 -7.02
N GLY A 128 10.74 7.77 -8.09
CA GLY A 128 12.06 8.02 -8.71
C GLY A 128 12.59 6.84 -9.52
N GLU A 129 13.20 7.13 -10.67
CA GLU A 129 13.71 6.11 -11.62
C GLU A 129 14.89 5.28 -11.08
N SER A 130 15.56 5.75 -10.02
CA SER A 130 16.76 5.13 -9.45
C SER A 130 16.47 4.22 -8.24
N SER A 131 15.21 3.82 -8.00
CA SER A 131 14.90 2.98 -6.84
C SER A 131 15.39 1.53 -7.03
N GLN A 132 16.09 0.99 -6.03
CA GLN A 132 16.40 -0.45 -5.92
C GLN A 132 15.18 -1.26 -5.46
N MET A 133 13.97 -0.79 -5.78
CA MET A 133 12.74 -1.30 -5.20
C MET A 133 12.41 -2.66 -5.79
N LYS A 134 12.34 -3.65 -4.88
CA LYS A 134 12.01 -5.05 -5.17
C LYS A 134 10.60 -5.39 -4.73
N THR A 135 10.06 -4.69 -3.74
CA THR A 135 8.73 -4.98 -3.17
C THR A 135 7.86 -3.73 -3.16
N LEU A 136 6.68 -3.85 -3.76
CA LEU A 136 5.66 -2.80 -3.80
C LEU A 136 4.32 -3.38 -3.35
N SER A 137 3.76 -2.84 -2.27
CA SER A 137 2.42 -3.17 -1.80
C SER A 137 1.51 -1.95 -1.90
N LEU A 138 0.43 -2.04 -2.66
CA LEU A 138 -0.56 -0.99 -2.85
C LEU A 138 -1.93 -1.45 -2.36
N GLN A 139 -2.41 -0.85 -1.28
CA GLN A 139 -3.68 -1.19 -0.64
C GLN A 139 -4.67 -0.02 -0.73
N TYR A 140 -5.34 0.10 -1.87
CA TYR A 140 -6.31 1.17 -2.08
C TYR A 140 -7.70 0.78 -1.58
N TYR A 141 -8.38 1.72 -0.96
CA TYR A 141 -9.76 1.54 -0.53
C TYR A 141 -10.73 1.31 -1.68
N CYS A 142 -10.56 2.06 -2.77
CA CYS A 142 -11.42 1.94 -3.93
C CYS A 142 -10.60 2.00 -5.21
N ASN A 143 -11.06 1.29 -6.24
CA ASN A 143 -10.62 1.43 -7.63
C ASN A 143 -9.10 1.29 -7.83
N ALA A 144 -8.44 0.42 -7.07
CA ALA A 144 -7.00 0.17 -7.20
C ALA A 144 -6.61 -0.11 -8.66
N VAL A 145 -7.46 -0.83 -9.39
CA VAL A 145 -7.19 -1.19 -10.79
C VAL A 145 -7.32 0.00 -11.73
N TYR A 146 -8.25 0.91 -11.48
CA TYR A 146 -8.34 2.15 -12.25
C TYR A 146 -7.05 2.95 -12.11
N TYR A 147 -6.58 3.14 -10.88
CA TYR A 147 -5.34 3.89 -10.63
C TYR A 147 -4.10 3.19 -11.19
N ALA A 148 -4.00 1.87 -11.03
CA ALA A 148 -2.91 1.08 -11.62
C ALA A 148 -2.87 1.17 -13.16
N ARG A 149 -4.02 1.43 -13.81
CA ARG A 149 -4.13 1.56 -15.27
C ARG A 149 -3.92 2.98 -15.78
N VAL A 150 -4.55 3.96 -15.16
CA VAL A 150 -4.55 5.35 -15.62
C VAL A 150 -3.20 6.02 -15.37
N GLU A 151 -2.53 5.67 -14.29
CA GLU A 151 -1.26 6.28 -13.93
C GLU A 151 -0.04 5.41 -14.28
N SER A 152 -0.29 4.21 -14.81
CA SER A 152 0.65 3.09 -14.81
C SER A 152 1.04 2.70 -13.38
N ILE A 153 1.38 1.43 -13.15
CA ILE A 153 2.14 1.09 -11.94
C ILE A 153 3.40 1.98 -11.98
N PRO A 154 3.81 2.60 -10.84
CA PRO A 154 5.01 3.43 -10.82
C PRO A 154 6.16 2.71 -11.53
N ASN A 155 6.92 3.43 -12.36
CA ASN A 155 8.03 2.83 -13.11
C ASN A 155 9.10 2.30 -12.14
N VAL A 156 8.97 1.03 -11.77
CA VAL A 156 9.86 0.31 -10.87
C VAL A 156 10.42 -0.90 -11.64
N PRO A 157 11.52 -0.70 -12.41
CA PRO A 157 12.04 -1.72 -13.32
C PRO A 157 12.64 -2.95 -12.59
N ASN A 158 13.03 -2.79 -11.33
CA ASN A 158 13.63 -3.84 -10.51
C ASN A 158 12.61 -4.58 -9.63
N LEU A 159 11.31 -4.36 -9.85
CA LEU A 159 10.26 -4.91 -9.00
C LEU A 159 10.22 -6.45 -9.14
N GLU A 160 10.37 -7.14 -8.01
CA GLU A 160 10.32 -8.61 -7.92
C GLU A 160 8.99 -9.10 -7.36
N THR A 161 8.38 -8.33 -6.44
CA THR A 161 7.12 -8.66 -5.77
C THR A 161 6.15 -7.49 -5.79
N LEU A 162 4.95 -7.74 -6.32
CA LEU A 162 3.85 -6.78 -6.36
C LEU A 162 2.65 -7.31 -5.58
N THR A 163 2.20 -6.55 -4.59
CA THR A 163 0.94 -6.82 -3.88
C THR A 163 -0.06 -5.72 -4.18
N ILE A 164 -1.26 -6.09 -4.63
CA ILE A 164 -2.38 -5.16 -4.88
C ILE A 164 -3.58 -5.59 -4.04
N CYS A 165 -4.17 -4.66 -3.31
CA CYS A 165 -5.43 -4.86 -2.61
C CYS A 165 -6.42 -3.77 -3.05
N SER A 166 -7.63 -4.17 -3.44
CA SER A 166 -8.75 -3.26 -3.73
C SER A 166 -9.97 -3.67 -2.90
N TYR A 167 -10.34 -2.87 -1.90
CA TYR A 167 -11.51 -3.21 -1.07
C TYR A 167 -12.82 -3.05 -1.85
N HIS A 168 -12.88 -2.07 -2.76
CA HIS A 168 -14.07 -1.77 -3.56
C HIS A 168 -13.71 -1.36 -4.99
N GLU A 169 -13.96 -2.25 -5.96
CA GLU A 169 -14.01 -1.86 -7.38
C GLU A 169 -15.43 -1.39 -7.71
N VAL A 170 -15.58 -0.13 -8.10
CA VAL A 170 -16.88 0.44 -8.50
C VAL A 170 -17.06 0.29 -10.02
N PRO A 171 -18.23 -0.16 -10.53
CA PRO A 171 -18.49 -0.23 -11.96
C PRO A 171 -18.36 1.14 -12.65
N LYS A 172 -17.81 1.12 -13.87
CA LYS A 172 -17.50 2.30 -14.70
C LYS A 172 -18.69 3.27 -14.86
N ASP A 173 -19.92 2.78 -14.83
CA ASP A 173 -21.13 3.58 -15.11
C ASP A 173 -21.52 4.59 -14.01
N SER A 174 -20.72 4.69 -12.93
CA SER A 174 -20.95 5.63 -11.82
C SER A 174 -19.90 6.73 -11.70
N MET A 175 -18.88 6.70 -12.55
CA MET A 175 -17.92 7.80 -12.67
C MET A 175 -18.42 8.68 -13.81
N GLU A 176 -19.24 9.68 -13.48
CA GLU A 176 -19.63 10.71 -14.44
C GLU A 176 -18.37 11.34 -15.06
N ASP A 177 -18.50 11.60 -16.36
CA ASP A 177 -17.48 12.07 -17.29
C ASP A 177 -16.58 13.18 -16.73
N ASP A 178 -15.26 12.97 -16.82
CA ASP A 178 -14.39 13.97 -17.41
C ASP A 178 -13.08 13.33 -17.91
N LEU A 179 -12.93 13.39 -19.23
CA LEU A 179 -11.73 13.18 -20.06
C LEU A 179 -11.50 11.78 -20.69
N ILE A 180 -12.21 11.59 -21.81
CA ILE A 180 -11.74 11.02 -23.10
C ILE A 180 -11.19 9.58 -23.03
N PHE A 181 -12.08 8.60 -23.01
CA PHE A 181 -11.80 7.31 -23.68
C PHE A 181 -12.19 7.43 -25.15
N GLY A 182 -11.28 8.03 -25.92
CA GLY A 182 -11.19 7.88 -27.36
C GLY A 182 -10.09 6.88 -27.67
N ASP A 183 -10.49 5.74 -28.24
CA ASP A 183 -9.66 4.67 -28.79
C ASP A 183 -9.05 3.60 -27.87
N SER A 184 -9.11 2.38 -28.41
CA SER A 184 -8.48 1.13 -27.99
C SER A 184 -6.95 1.16 -27.90
N SER A 185 -6.34 2.35 -27.85
CA SER A 185 -4.91 2.63 -27.85
C SER A 185 -4.27 2.65 -26.45
N ASN A 186 -5.05 2.77 -25.37
CA ASN A 186 -4.50 2.78 -23.99
C ASN A 186 -3.97 1.41 -23.51
N MET A 187 -4.25 0.31 -24.23
CA MET A 187 -3.56 -0.96 -23.99
C MET A 187 -2.06 -0.90 -24.37
N ARG A 188 -1.64 0.09 -25.16
CA ARG A 188 -0.24 0.25 -25.59
C ARG A 188 0.63 0.98 -24.56
N GLN A 189 0.06 1.71 -23.61
CA GLN A 189 0.85 2.38 -22.56
C GLN A 189 1.30 1.44 -21.43
N MET A 190 0.61 0.31 -21.22
CA MET A 190 1.14 -0.76 -20.35
C MET A 190 2.33 -1.50 -20.98
N GLN A 191 2.61 -1.33 -22.29
CA GLN A 191 3.73 -1.97 -22.96
C GLN A 191 5.06 -1.21 -22.81
N GLU A 192 5.05 0.04 -22.33
CA GLU A 192 6.28 0.84 -22.18
C GLU A 192 7.10 0.47 -20.94
N TYR A 193 6.50 -0.22 -19.96
CA TYR A 193 7.17 -0.61 -18.71
C TYR A 193 7.18 -2.13 -18.57
N ARG A 194 8.22 -2.77 -19.11
CA ARG A 194 8.47 -4.19 -18.88
C ARG A 194 9.03 -4.38 -17.48
N HIS A 195 8.24 -4.93 -16.58
CA HIS A 195 8.73 -5.41 -15.28
C HIS A 195 9.40 -6.77 -15.48
N ASP A 196 10.54 -6.77 -16.17
CA ASP A 196 11.26 -7.99 -16.58
C ASP A 196 11.75 -8.82 -15.37
N ASN A 197 11.74 -8.26 -14.16
CA ASN A 197 12.14 -8.93 -12.92
C ASN A 197 10.97 -9.39 -12.04
N LEU A 198 9.71 -9.15 -12.43
CA LEU A 198 8.55 -9.44 -11.59
C LEU A 198 8.28 -10.94 -11.48
N GLN A 199 8.61 -11.50 -10.33
CA GLN A 199 8.52 -12.94 -10.05
C GLN A 199 7.24 -13.32 -9.29
N SER A 200 6.75 -12.43 -8.43
CA SER A 200 5.61 -12.73 -7.55
C SER A 200 4.56 -11.63 -7.58
N VAL A 201 3.32 -12.02 -7.84
CA VAL A 201 2.16 -11.12 -7.79
C VAL A 201 1.12 -11.68 -6.83
N VAL A 202 0.68 -10.85 -5.89
CA VAL A 202 -0.40 -11.16 -4.96
C VAL A 202 -1.50 -10.12 -5.13
N ILE A 203 -2.71 -10.58 -5.46
CA ILE A 203 -3.89 -9.72 -5.51
C ILE A 203 -4.85 -10.18 -4.42
N THR A 204 -5.02 -9.37 -3.39
CA THR A 204 -5.99 -9.60 -2.31
C THR A 204 -7.28 -8.83 -2.54
N CYS A 205 -8.35 -9.23 -1.85
CA CYS A 205 -9.71 -8.75 -2.09
C CYS A 205 -10.15 -8.95 -3.56
N PHE A 206 -9.67 -10.03 -4.20
CA PHE A 206 -9.94 -10.31 -5.60
C PHE A 206 -11.44 -10.45 -5.85
N CYS A 207 -11.98 -9.62 -6.76
CA CYS A 207 -13.40 -9.61 -7.11
C CYS A 207 -13.62 -9.86 -8.61
N SER A 208 -14.86 -10.16 -9.01
CA SER A 208 -15.22 -10.43 -10.42
C SER A 208 -15.30 -9.17 -11.30
N ALA A 209 -14.68 -8.06 -10.89
CA ALA A 209 -14.69 -6.84 -11.68
C ALA A 209 -13.90 -7.05 -12.98
N LYS A 210 -14.47 -6.61 -14.11
CA LYS A 210 -13.84 -6.72 -15.44
C LYS A 210 -12.44 -6.08 -15.45
N SER A 211 -12.30 -4.92 -14.79
CA SER A 211 -11.04 -4.20 -14.62
C SER A 211 -9.95 -5.12 -14.03
N LEU A 212 -10.24 -5.78 -12.91
CA LEU A 212 -9.29 -6.63 -12.19
C LEU A 212 -8.91 -7.90 -12.96
N ILE A 213 -9.88 -8.51 -13.64
CA ILE A 213 -9.64 -9.67 -14.52
C ILE A 213 -8.70 -9.26 -15.65
N GLU A 214 -8.97 -8.15 -16.32
CA GLU A 214 -8.13 -7.67 -17.40
C GLU A 214 -6.75 -7.22 -16.91
N LEU A 215 -6.63 -6.58 -15.74
CA LEU A 215 -5.31 -6.28 -15.12
C LEU A 215 -4.51 -7.57 -14.91
N THR A 216 -5.16 -8.60 -14.37
CA THR A 216 -4.51 -9.90 -14.13
C THR A 216 -4.06 -10.54 -15.45
N CYS A 217 -4.87 -10.44 -16.50
CA CYS A 217 -4.49 -10.88 -17.85
C CYS A 217 -3.29 -10.09 -18.37
N CYS A 218 -3.30 -8.75 -18.25
CA CYS A 218 -2.18 -7.93 -18.67
C CYS A 218 -0.89 -8.31 -17.94
N ILE A 219 -0.94 -8.58 -16.63
CA ILE A 219 0.23 -9.05 -15.88
C ILE A 219 0.76 -10.35 -16.49
N LEU A 220 -0.11 -11.34 -16.70
CA LEU A 220 0.27 -12.62 -17.32
C LEU A 220 0.85 -12.45 -18.74
N ASP A 221 0.31 -11.53 -19.52
CA ASP A 221 0.76 -11.28 -20.90
C ASP A 221 2.05 -10.43 -20.96
N CYS A 222 2.30 -9.59 -19.96
CA CYS A 222 3.40 -8.62 -19.96
C CYS A 222 4.61 -9.01 -19.12
N THR A 223 4.52 -10.04 -18.25
CA THR A 223 5.62 -10.45 -17.37
C THR A 223 6.11 -11.86 -17.71
N THR A 224 7.32 -11.96 -18.23
CA THR A 224 7.93 -13.22 -18.68
C THR A 224 8.65 -13.96 -17.55
N SER A 225 9.04 -13.26 -16.48
CA SER A 225 9.74 -13.79 -15.31
C SER A 225 8.80 -14.19 -14.17
N LEU A 226 7.49 -14.08 -14.36
CA LEU A 226 6.51 -14.41 -13.32
C LEU A 226 6.60 -15.90 -12.96
N GLU A 227 6.74 -16.18 -11.68
CA GLU A 227 6.80 -17.54 -11.12
C GLU A 227 5.58 -17.84 -10.24
N TYR A 228 5.05 -16.83 -9.53
CA TYR A 228 3.97 -17.00 -8.58
C TYR A 228 2.87 -15.97 -8.81
N LEU A 229 1.63 -16.44 -8.98
CA LEU A 229 0.45 -15.61 -8.99
C LEU A 229 -0.51 -16.07 -7.89
N THR A 230 -0.78 -15.22 -6.91
CA THR A 230 -1.80 -15.46 -5.89
C THR A 230 -3.00 -14.57 -6.13
N LEU A 231 -4.18 -15.18 -6.29
CA LEU A 231 -5.46 -14.50 -6.36
C LEU A 231 -6.24 -14.82 -5.09
N ASP A 232 -6.20 -13.91 -4.13
CA ASP A 232 -6.86 -14.06 -2.84
C ASP A 232 -8.17 -13.30 -2.82
N THR A 233 -9.28 -14.05 -2.78
CA THR A 233 -10.65 -13.51 -2.72
C THR A 233 -11.03 -13.00 -1.32
N THR A 234 -10.14 -13.13 -0.35
CA THR A 234 -10.25 -12.63 1.03
C THR A 234 -9.40 -11.37 1.24
N ARG A 235 -9.39 -10.82 2.46
CA ARG A 235 -8.61 -9.62 2.78
C ARG A 235 -7.10 -9.86 2.95
N GLY A 236 -6.63 -11.11 2.91
CA GLY A 236 -5.19 -11.42 2.97
C GLY A 236 -4.47 -11.06 4.28
N VAL A 237 -5.19 -10.81 5.39
CA VAL A 237 -4.61 -10.34 6.66
C VAL A 237 -4.03 -11.49 7.49
N TYR A 238 -4.90 -12.33 8.05
CA TYR A 238 -4.50 -13.55 8.76
C TYR A 238 -5.54 -14.65 8.55
N SER A 239 -5.07 -15.90 8.59
CA SER A 239 -5.90 -17.09 8.34
C SER A 239 -5.61 -18.20 9.34
N CYS A 240 -6.61 -19.04 9.57
CA CYS A 240 -6.48 -20.20 10.44
C CYS A 240 -5.77 -21.39 9.76
N SER A 241 -5.42 -21.30 8.47
CA SER A 241 -4.82 -22.42 7.72
C SER A 241 -3.40 -22.74 8.16
N THR A 242 -2.67 -21.75 8.69
CA THR A 242 -1.30 -21.92 9.17
C THR A 242 -1.22 -22.41 10.61
N GLY A 243 -2.35 -22.54 11.32
CA GLY A 243 -2.41 -22.87 12.74
C GLY A 243 -1.93 -21.75 13.69
N LYS A 244 -1.38 -20.65 13.16
CA LYS A 244 -0.95 -19.48 13.96
C LYS A 244 -2.11 -18.70 14.56
N HIS A 245 -3.28 -18.78 13.94
CA HIS A 245 -4.51 -18.14 14.40
C HIS A 245 -5.63 -19.18 14.49
N SER A 246 -6.46 -19.08 15.53
CA SER A 246 -7.61 -19.95 15.72
C SER A 246 -8.76 -19.65 14.75
N GLN A 247 -8.82 -18.43 14.22
CA GLN A 247 -9.84 -17.96 13.30
C GLN A 247 -9.22 -17.11 12.18
N CYS A 248 -9.91 -17.03 11.03
CA CYS A 248 -9.54 -16.11 9.95
C CYS A 248 -9.96 -14.67 10.27
N PHE A 249 -9.32 -13.71 9.61
CA PHE A 249 -9.77 -12.33 9.63
C PHE A 249 -11.24 -12.25 9.16
N PRO A 250 -12.15 -11.61 9.91
CA PRO A 250 -13.56 -11.56 9.57
C PRO A 250 -13.82 -11.02 8.16
N MET A 251 -14.73 -11.68 7.44
CA MET A 251 -15.27 -11.18 6.18
C MET A 251 -16.69 -10.70 6.38
N ASP A 252 -17.02 -9.52 5.85
CA ASP A 252 -18.39 -9.02 5.85
C ASP A 252 -19.30 -10.02 5.13
N LYS A 253 -20.52 -10.24 5.64
CA LYS A 253 -21.49 -11.17 5.01
C LYS A 253 -21.73 -10.85 3.52
N ALA A 254 -21.66 -9.57 3.14
CA ALA A 254 -21.78 -9.11 1.76
C ALA A 254 -20.57 -9.43 0.86
N MET A 255 -19.40 -9.69 1.45
CA MET A 255 -18.17 -10.01 0.71
C MET A 255 -18.07 -11.51 0.35
N ILE A 256 -18.70 -12.40 1.13
CA ILE A 256 -18.62 -13.84 0.85
C ILE A 256 -19.24 -14.20 -0.51
N PRO A 257 -20.45 -13.71 -0.89
CA PRO A 257 -20.99 -13.94 -2.23
C PRO A 257 -20.12 -13.33 -3.34
N LYS A 258 -19.47 -12.18 -3.08
CA LYS A 258 -18.54 -11.55 -4.04
C LYS A 258 -17.31 -12.40 -4.27
N ALA A 259 -16.71 -12.93 -3.20
CA ALA A 259 -15.58 -13.85 -3.27
C ALA A 259 -15.94 -15.12 -4.05
N ASN A 260 -17.12 -15.69 -3.83
CA ASN A 260 -17.60 -16.86 -4.58
C ASN A 260 -17.78 -16.57 -6.08
N ARG A 261 -18.30 -15.39 -6.46
CA ARG A 261 -18.34 -14.96 -7.87
C ARG A 261 -16.95 -14.76 -8.44
N ALA A 262 -16.03 -14.23 -7.64
CA ALA A 262 -14.64 -14.03 -8.04
C ALA A 262 -13.94 -15.37 -8.35
N MET A 263 -14.19 -16.41 -7.54
CA MET A 263 -13.71 -17.78 -7.82
C MET A 263 -14.18 -18.28 -9.19
N LEU A 264 -15.47 -18.11 -9.51
CA LEU A 264 -16.01 -18.49 -10.84
C LEU A 264 -15.35 -17.70 -11.97
N ALA A 265 -15.11 -16.40 -11.76
CA ALA A 265 -14.44 -15.56 -12.75
C ALA A 265 -12.97 -15.98 -12.96
N ILE A 266 -12.26 -16.35 -11.90
CA ILE A 266 -10.88 -16.85 -11.98
C ILE A 266 -10.85 -18.12 -12.84
N GLU A 267 -11.71 -19.09 -12.55
CA GLU A 267 -11.78 -20.34 -13.33
C GLU A 267 -12.14 -20.10 -14.80
N THR A 268 -13.09 -19.19 -15.05
CA THR A 268 -13.59 -18.93 -16.40
C THR A 268 -12.58 -18.16 -17.25
N TYR A 269 -11.93 -17.13 -16.70
CA TYR A 269 -11.20 -16.14 -17.49
C TYR A 269 -9.69 -16.16 -17.30
N ILE A 270 -9.18 -16.66 -16.17
CA ILE A 270 -7.77 -16.51 -15.79
C ILE A 270 -7.04 -17.84 -15.89
N VAL A 271 -7.59 -18.94 -15.35
CA VAL A 271 -6.90 -20.24 -15.28
C VAL A 271 -6.32 -20.68 -16.62
N ARG A 272 -7.07 -20.51 -17.73
CA ARG A 272 -6.63 -20.92 -19.07
C ARG A 272 -5.54 -20.03 -19.67
N LYS A 273 -5.31 -18.86 -19.10
CA LYS A 273 -4.29 -17.90 -19.54
C LYS A 273 -2.99 -18.01 -18.74
N VAL A 274 -3.01 -18.65 -17.58
CA VAL A 274 -1.81 -18.81 -16.76
C VAL A 274 -0.82 -19.73 -17.48
N PRO A 275 0.41 -19.26 -17.78
CA PRO A 275 1.45 -20.12 -18.33
C PRO A 275 1.75 -21.30 -17.41
N SER A 276 2.13 -22.44 -17.96
CA SER A 276 2.46 -23.63 -17.16
C SER A 276 3.66 -23.45 -16.23
N THR A 277 4.51 -22.45 -16.50
CA THR A 277 5.65 -22.06 -15.67
C THR A 277 5.23 -21.27 -14.42
N VAL A 278 4.03 -20.70 -14.40
CA VAL A 278 3.52 -19.87 -13.31
C VAL A 278 2.70 -20.72 -12.34
N LYS A 279 3.08 -20.72 -11.06
CA LYS A 279 2.30 -21.32 -9.99
C LYS A 279 1.14 -20.41 -9.60
N LEU A 280 -0.07 -20.76 -10.04
CA LEU A 280 -1.31 -20.12 -9.59
C LEU A 280 -1.74 -20.66 -8.22
N ASN A 281 -1.92 -19.75 -7.27
CA ASN A 281 -2.53 -20.02 -5.97
C ASN A 281 -3.84 -19.22 -5.85
N VAL A 282 -4.96 -19.91 -5.63
CA VAL A 282 -6.26 -19.25 -5.46
C VAL A 282 -6.73 -19.43 -4.02
N VAL A 283 -6.86 -18.32 -3.29
CA VAL A 283 -7.31 -18.34 -1.89
C VAL A 283 -8.80 -18.03 -1.84
N LYS A 284 -9.55 -19.00 -1.32
CA LYS A 284 -11.00 -18.95 -1.16
C LYS A 284 -11.39 -18.61 0.28
N PRO A 285 -12.63 -18.13 0.53
CA PRO A 285 -13.14 -17.95 1.88
C PRO A 285 -13.03 -19.24 2.70
N CYS A 286 -12.63 -19.13 3.96
CA CYS A 286 -12.49 -20.28 4.84
C CYS A 286 -13.89 -20.86 5.15
N PRO A 287 -14.16 -22.14 4.84
CA PRO A 287 -15.47 -22.74 5.08
C PRO A 287 -15.81 -22.87 6.56
N ARG A 288 -14.80 -22.83 7.45
CA ARG A 288 -14.98 -22.89 8.91
C ARG A 288 -15.28 -21.52 9.52
N CYS A 289 -14.70 -20.44 8.98
CA CYS A 289 -14.79 -19.10 9.56
C CYS A 289 -15.73 -18.16 8.80
N HIS A 290 -15.91 -18.36 7.50
CA HIS A 290 -16.68 -17.47 6.60
C HIS A 290 -17.96 -18.17 6.14
N ILE A 291 -18.83 -18.50 7.10
CA ILE A 291 -20.10 -19.18 6.84
C ILE A 291 -21.14 -18.13 6.45
N ILE A 292 -21.83 -18.35 5.33
CA ILE A 292 -23.06 -17.62 5.02
C ILE A 292 -24.15 -18.28 5.87
N GLU A 293 -24.53 -17.66 6.99
CA GLU A 293 -25.76 -18.04 7.67
C GLU A 293 -26.91 -17.79 6.68
N SER A 294 -27.50 -18.87 6.16
CA SER A 294 -28.77 -18.82 5.47
C SER A 294 -29.81 -18.40 6.51
N SER A 295 -30.29 -17.15 6.40
CA SER A 295 -31.45 -16.68 7.14
C SER A 295 -32.63 -17.61 6.84
N LEU A 296 -33.06 -18.34 7.89
CA LEU A 296 -34.34 -19.04 7.95
C LEU A 296 -35.50 -18.04 7.94
#